data_AF-A0AA42VAC5-F1
#
_entry.id   AF-A0AA42VAC5-F1
#
_cell.length_a   1.000
_cell.length_b   1.000
_cell.length_c   1.000
_cell.angle_alpha   90.00
_cell.angle_beta   90.00
_cell.angle_gamma   90.00
#
_symmetry.space_group_name_H-M   'P 1'
#
loop_
_entity.id
_entity.type
_entity.pdbx_description
1 polymer ?
#
loop_
_entity_poly.entity_id
_entity_poly.type
_entity_poly.pdbx_seq_one_letter_code
_entity_poly.pdbx_strand_id
1 'polypeptide(L)'
;MSQANVKKPIVTDIFVEGAKKGWVIATTSTVPNVLMAFVIIKALQITGALDAMGAIFSPIMAVFGLPGEAAAVLIGAWMSMGGAVGVVITLFDQGILNGTHIAILAPAIYLMGSQVQYMGRILGCIGTEGRYIPIMIAISVLNAFGAMLLMNILL
;
A
#
# COMPACT_ATOMS: atom_id res chain seq x y z
N MET A 1 -47.60 -3.28 -12.95
CA MET A 1 -46.52 -4.09 -12.37
C MET A 1 -46.24 -3.56 -10.98
N SER A 2 -46.35 -4.43 -9.99
CA SER A 2 -46.39 -4.10 -8.56
C SER A 2 -45.13 -3.35 -8.12
N GLN A 3 -45.29 -2.22 -7.43
CA GLN A 3 -44.18 -1.60 -6.69
C GLN A 3 -43.77 -2.57 -5.58
N ALA A 4 -42.64 -3.25 -5.79
CA ALA A 4 -42.04 -4.08 -4.77
C ALA A 4 -41.69 -3.18 -3.58
N ASN A 5 -42.37 -3.42 -2.47
CA ASN A 5 -42.13 -2.80 -1.19
C ASN A 5 -40.70 -3.17 -0.74
N VAL A 6 -39.73 -2.31 -1.03
CA VAL A 6 -38.35 -2.46 -0.54
C VAL A 6 -38.39 -2.22 0.96
N LYS A 7 -38.63 -3.29 1.71
CA LYS A 7 -38.54 -3.33 3.17
C LYS A 7 -37.16 -2.78 3.52
N LYS A 8 -37.10 -1.63 4.22
CA LYS A 8 -35.82 -1.07 4.69
C LYS A 8 -35.06 -2.18 5.40
N PRO A 9 -33.89 -2.60 4.91
CA PRO A 9 -33.16 -3.70 5.52
C PRO A 9 -32.82 -3.31 6.95
N ILE A 10 -33.05 -4.24 7.88
CA ILE A 10 -32.68 -4.05 9.28
C ILE A 10 -31.16 -3.97 9.38
N VAL A 11 -30.65 -3.25 10.38
CA VAL A 11 -29.20 -2.97 10.54
C VAL A 11 -28.37 -4.26 10.53
N THR A 12 -28.91 -5.36 11.06
CA THR A 12 -28.29 -6.68 11.04
C THR A 12 -28.12 -7.25 9.64
N ASP A 13 -29.10 -7.06 8.75
CA ASP A 13 -29.02 -7.56 7.37
C ASP A 13 -27.95 -6.79 6.59
N ILE A 14 -27.88 -5.47 6.79
CA ILE A 14 -26.84 -4.61 6.21
C ILE A 14 -25.45 -5.04 6.70
N PHE A 15 -25.32 -5.32 8.00
CA PHE A 15 -24.06 -5.81 8.58
C PHE A 15 -23.64 -7.16 7.99
N VAL A 16 -24.54 -8.14 7.96
CA VAL A 16 -24.25 -9.49 7.44
C VAL A 16 -23.92 -9.43 5.94
N GLU A 17 -24.63 -8.62 5.16
CA GLU A 17 -24.34 -8.44 3.74
C GLU A 17 -22.99 -7.76 3.52
N GLY A 18 -22.67 -6.75 4.32
CA GLY A 18 -21.35 -6.13 4.36
C GLY A 18 -20.24 -7.13 4.67
N ALA A 19 -20.43 -7.98 5.69
CA ALA A 19 -19.47 -9.03 6.06
C ALA A 19 -19.25 -10.04 4.93
N LYS A 20 -20.32 -10.47 4.25
CA LYS A 20 -20.23 -11.37 3.09
C LYS A 20 -19.46 -10.72 1.93
N LYS A 21 -19.75 -9.45 1.62
CA LYS A 21 -19.01 -8.70 0.58
C LYS A 21 -17.53 -8.56 0.96
N GLY A 22 -17.24 -8.22 2.22
CA GLY A 22 -15.89 -8.15 2.75
C GLY A 22 -15.13 -9.47 2.62
N TRP A 23 -15.76 -10.60 2.97
CA TRP A 23 -15.17 -11.93 2.83
C TRP A 23 -14.82 -12.26 1.37
N VAL A 24 -15.72 -11.94 0.43
CA VAL A 24 -15.47 -12.15 -1.00
C VAL A 24 -14.29 -11.28 -1.47
N ILE A 25 -14.24 -10.00 -1.10
CA ILE A 25 -13.12 -9.12 -1.46
C ILE A 25 -11.80 -9.64 -0.89
N ALA A 26 -11.81 -10.05 0.39
CA ALA A 26 -10.63 -10.56 1.06
C ALA A 26 -10.07 -11.81 0.37
N THR A 27 -10.93 -12.79 0.06
CA THR A 27 -10.50 -14.08 -0.50
C THR A 27 -10.19 -14.04 -2.00
N THR A 28 -10.90 -13.21 -2.77
CA THR A 28 -10.75 -13.16 -4.23
C THR A 28 -9.78 -12.09 -4.72
N SER A 29 -9.49 -11.07 -3.89
CA SER A 29 -8.64 -9.95 -4.29
C SER A 29 -7.49 -9.73 -3.32
N THR A 30 -7.78 -9.46 -2.04
CA THR A 30 -6.74 -9.06 -1.08
C THR A 30 -5.70 -10.16 -0.87
N VAL A 31 -6.13 -11.38 -0.54
CA VAL A 31 -5.23 -12.50 -0.26
C VAL A 31 -4.36 -12.87 -1.48
N PRO A 32 -4.91 -13.08 -2.70
CA PRO A 32 -4.09 -13.38 -3.87
C PRO A 32 -3.07 -12.28 -4.20
N ASN A 33 -3.46 -11.00 -4.10
CA ASN A 33 -2.55 -9.89 -4.40
C ASN A 33 -1.41 -9.78 -3.38
N VAL A 34 -1.70 -9.99 -2.09
CA VAL A 34 -0.69 -10.01 -1.03
C VAL A 34 0.25 -11.20 -1.21
N LEU A 35 -0.27 -12.40 -1.51
CA LEU A 35 0.54 -13.59 -1.77
C LEU A 35 1.47 -13.38 -2.98
N MET A 36 0.95 -12.83 -4.08
CA MET A 36 1.77 -12.50 -5.26
C MET A 36 2.90 -11.53 -4.89
N ALA A 37 2.60 -10.46 -4.15
CA ALA A 37 3.61 -9.52 -3.69
C ALA A 37 4.68 -10.21 -2.84
N PHE A 38 4.28 -11.07 -1.91
CA PHE A 38 5.19 -11.84 -1.05
C PHE A 38 6.12 -12.75 -1.88
N VAL A 39 5.59 -13.44 -2.88
CA VAL A 39 6.39 -14.28 -3.80
C VAL A 39 7.39 -13.43 -4.57
N ILE A 40 6.99 -12.26 -5.08
CA ILE A 40 7.90 -11.34 -5.80
C ILE A 40 9.00 -10.84 -4.87
N ILE A 41 8.65 -10.41 -3.66
CA ILE A 41 9.63 -9.92 -2.68
C ILE A 41 10.62 -11.03 -2.31
N LYS A 42 10.14 -12.27 -2.09
CA LYS A 42 11.04 -13.39 -1.86
C LYS A 42 11.93 -13.70 -3.05
N ALA A 43 11.42 -13.61 -4.28
CA ALA A 43 12.27 -13.73 -5.46
C ALA A 43 13.35 -12.65 -5.49
N LEU A 44 13.00 -11.38 -5.25
CA LEU A 44 13.93 -10.25 -5.21
C LEU A 44 14.97 -10.36 -4.07
N GLN A 45 14.58 -10.93 -2.93
CA GLN A 45 15.51 -11.22 -1.83
C GLN A 45 16.48 -12.33 -2.21
N ILE A 46 16.00 -13.43 -2.78
CA ILE A 46 16.86 -14.56 -3.19
C ILE A 46 17.85 -14.13 -4.27
N THR A 47 17.46 -13.22 -5.18
CA THR A 47 18.36 -12.70 -6.22
C THR A 47 19.33 -11.62 -5.72
N GLY A 48 19.20 -11.14 -4.48
CA GLY A 48 19.97 -10.01 -3.95
C GLY A 48 19.59 -8.65 -4.56
N ALA A 49 18.55 -8.60 -5.40
CA ALA A 49 18.07 -7.37 -6.00
C ALA A 49 17.53 -6.39 -4.94
N LEU A 50 16.94 -6.92 -3.87
CA LEU A 50 16.44 -6.12 -2.76
C LEU A 50 17.58 -5.40 -2.01
N ASP A 51 18.72 -6.07 -1.82
CA ASP A 51 19.92 -5.51 -1.17
C ASP A 51 20.60 -4.47 -2.08
N ALA A 52 20.67 -4.74 -3.39
CA ALA A 52 21.17 -3.78 -4.37
C ALA A 52 20.31 -2.50 -4.42
N MET A 53 18.99 -2.65 -4.39
CA MET A 53 18.06 -1.52 -4.26
C MET A 53 18.26 -0.80 -2.93
N GLY A 54 18.44 -1.55 -1.84
CA GLY A 54 18.74 -1.00 -0.52
C GLY A 54 19.99 -0.12 -0.54
N ALA A 55 21.07 -0.57 -1.17
CA ALA A 55 22.30 0.21 -1.30
C ALA A 55 22.11 1.51 -2.13
N ILE A 56 21.36 1.44 -3.23
CA ILE A 56 21.10 2.60 -4.09
C ILE A 56 20.21 3.63 -3.39
N PHE A 57 19.18 3.18 -2.68
CA PHE A 57 18.22 4.06 -2.00
C PHE A 57 18.62 4.46 -0.58
N SER A 58 19.64 3.82 0.00
CA SER A 58 20.19 4.14 1.32
C SER A 58 20.39 5.65 1.58
N PRO A 59 21.04 6.44 0.70
CA PRO A 59 21.22 7.88 0.96
C PRO A 59 19.90 8.65 1.03
N ILE A 60 18.87 8.22 0.30
CA ILE A 60 17.55 8.86 0.34
C ILE A 60 16.80 8.43 1.61
N MET A 61 16.81 7.13 1.93
CA MET A 61 16.12 6.59 3.10
C MET A 61 16.74 7.08 4.42
N ALA A 62 18.05 7.31 4.45
CA ALA A 62 18.76 7.85 5.59
C ALA A 62 18.25 9.23 6.04
N VAL A 63 17.76 10.06 5.11
CA VAL A 63 17.12 11.37 5.43
C VAL A 63 15.90 11.19 6.33
N PHE A 64 15.21 10.07 6.20
CA PHE A 64 14.01 9.72 6.96
C PHE A 64 14.31 8.82 8.16
N GLY A 65 15.58 8.62 8.52
CA GLY A 65 15.98 7.72 9.61
C GLY A 65 15.69 6.25 9.31
N LEU A 66 15.56 5.88 8.03
CA LEU A 66 15.19 4.54 7.60
C LEU A 66 16.37 3.80 6.96
N PRO A 67 16.44 2.46 7.14
CA PRO A 67 17.40 1.63 6.42
C PRO A 67 17.08 1.61 4.91
N GLY A 68 18.08 1.36 4.07
CA GLY A 68 17.93 1.42 2.62
C GLY A 68 16.89 0.42 2.08
N GLU A 69 16.78 -0.75 2.71
CA GLU A 69 15.85 -1.82 2.40
C GLU A 69 14.38 -1.39 2.56
N ALA A 70 14.10 -0.35 3.37
CA ALA A 70 12.78 0.23 3.49
C ALA A 70 12.27 0.84 2.17
N ALA A 71 13.14 1.12 1.20
CA ALA A 71 12.71 1.52 -0.14
C ALA A 71 11.86 0.45 -0.84
N ALA A 72 12.10 -0.83 -0.56
CA ALA A 72 11.27 -1.92 -1.08
C ALA A 72 9.82 -1.83 -0.55
N VAL A 73 9.62 -1.30 0.66
CA VAL A 73 8.29 -1.05 1.22
C VAL A 73 7.58 0.05 0.42
N LEU A 74 8.26 1.15 0.09
CA LEU A 74 7.66 2.26 -0.67
C LEU A 74 7.30 1.86 -2.10
N ILE A 75 8.16 1.09 -2.75
CA ILE A 75 7.90 0.55 -4.09
C ILE A 75 6.74 -0.46 -4.04
N GLY A 76 6.74 -1.33 -3.03
CA GLY A 76 5.64 -2.22 -2.73
C GLY A 76 4.34 -1.45 -2.54
N ALA A 77 4.35 -0.35 -1.79
CA ALA A 77 3.18 0.49 -1.53
C ALA A 77 2.63 1.11 -2.81
N TRP A 78 3.49 1.69 -3.65
CA TRP A 78 3.09 2.28 -4.93
C TRP A 78 2.33 1.25 -5.78
N MET A 79 2.84 0.02 -5.85
CA MET A 79 2.18 -1.06 -6.59
C MET A 79 0.91 -1.55 -5.88
N SER A 80 0.95 -1.76 -4.57
CA SER A 80 -0.10 -2.36 -3.76
C SER A 80 0.11 -2.09 -2.27
N MET A 81 -0.84 -1.42 -1.63
CA MET A 81 -0.81 -1.19 -0.17
C MET A 81 -0.67 -2.49 0.63
N GLY A 82 -1.42 -3.55 0.26
CA GLY A 82 -1.30 -4.85 0.94
C GLY A 82 0.06 -5.52 0.70
N GLY A 83 0.66 -5.31 -0.48
CA GLY A 83 2.00 -5.81 -0.79
C GLY A 83 3.06 -5.15 0.10
N ALA A 84 2.98 -3.83 0.29
CA ALA A 84 3.84 -3.07 1.20
C ALA A 84 3.81 -3.62 2.63
N VAL A 85 2.62 -3.89 3.17
CA VAL A 85 2.48 -4.46 4.52
C VAL A 85 3.18 -5.82 4.62
N GLY A 86 3.08 -6.66 3.58
CA GLY A 86 3.83 -7.91 3.49
C GLY A 86 5.35 -7.72 3.52
N VAL A 87 5.87 -6.71 2.80
CA VAL A 87 7.31 -6.35 2.85
C VAL A 87 7.69 -5.94 4.27
N VAL A 88 6.89 -5.07 4.92
CA VAL A 88 7.15 -4.56 6.26
C VAL A 88 7.30 -5.70 7.26
N ILE A 89 6.34 -6.63 7.28
CA ILE A 89 6.38 -7.79 8.18
C ILE A 89 7.62 -8.65 7.91
N THR A 90 7.94 -8.88 6.63
CA THR A 90 9.13 -9.67 6.25
C THR A 90 10.42 -9.03 6.77
N LEU A 91 10.59 -7.71 6.56
CA LEU A 91 11.81 -7.00 7.00
C LEU A 91 11.85 -6.82 8.52
N PHE A 92 10.70 -6.74 9.18
CA PHE A 92 10.61 -6.74 10.65
C PHE A 92 11.02 -8.07 11.25
N ASP A 93 10.52 -9.19 10.71
CA ASP A 93 10.90 -10.55 11.14
C ASP A 93 12.40 -10.83 10.91
N GLN A 94 12.99 -10.21 9.89
CA GLN A 94 14.43 -10.26 9.62
C GLN A 94 15.28 -9.36 10.54
N GLY A 95 14.65 -8.55 11.40
CA GLY A 95 15.33 -7.58 12.27
C GLY A 95 15.91 -6.37 11.54
N ILE A 96 15.58 -6.19 10.25
CA ILE A 96 16.01 -5.03 9.43
C ILE A 96 15.18 -3.80 9.81
N LEU A 97 13.87 -3.99 10.02
CA LEU A 97 12.97 -2.95 10.53
C LEU A 97 12.69 -3.14 12.01
N ASN A 98 12.52 -2.03 12.74
CA ASN A 98 12.03 -1.99 14.10
C ASN A 98 10.67 -1.25 14.16
N GLY A 99 10.06 -1.20 15.35
CA GLY A 99 8.77 -0.53 15.54
C GLY A 99 8.76 0.95 15.12
N THR A 100 9.87 1.67 15.36
CA THR A 100 10.02 3.08 14.96
C THR A 100 10.03 3.22 13.44
N HIS A 101 10.77 2.37 12.73
CA HIS A 101 10.80 2.37 11.27
C HIS A 101 9.40 2.10 10.68
N ILE A 102 8.65 1.18 11.28
CA ILE A 102 7.27 0.90 10.87
C ILE A 102 6.37 2.11 11.10
N ALA A 103 6.51 2.79 12.24
CA ALA A 103 5.73 3.98 12.54
C ALA A 103 5.98 5.11 11.52
N ILE A 104 7.23 5.29 11.06
CA ILE A 104 7.59 6.24 10.00
C ILE A 104 6.98 5.83 8.66
N LEU A 105 7.08 4.54 8.29
CA LEU A 105 6.62 4.02 7.00
C LEU A 105 5.10 3.94 6.87
N ALA A 106 4.38 3.71 7.97
CA ALA A 106 2.93 3.49 7.98
C ALA A 106 2.14 4.60 7.26
N PRO A 107 2.26 5.90 7.60
CA PRO A 107 1.52 6.94 6.89
C PRO A 107 1.93 7.02 5.42
N ALA A 108 3.20 6.79 5.09
CA ALA A 108 3.68 6.78 3.71
C ALA A 108 2.95 5.73 2.88
N ILE A 109 2.85 4.50 3.38
CA ILE A 109 2.16 3.37 2.72
C ILE A 109 0.71 3.74 2.38
N TYR A 110 0.01 4.43 3.29
CA TYR A 110 -1.39 4.81 3.07
C TYR A 110 -1.55 6.04 2.16
N LEU A 111 -0.60 6.96 2.15
CA LEU A 111 -0.66 8.18 1.33
C LEU A 111 -0.30 7.95 -0.14
N MET A 112 0.64 7.05 -0.44
CA MET A 112 1.04 6.71 -1.82
C MET A 112 0.62 5.30 -2.27
N GLY A 113 -0.20 4.63 -1.47
CA GLY A 113 -0.58 3.24 -1.72
C GLY A 113 -1.40 3.02 -3.00
N SER A 114 -1.10 1.94 -3.73
CA SER A 114 -1.91 1.40 -4.83
C SER A 114 -2.15 2.34 -6.02
N GLN A 115 -1.33 3.38 -6.23
CA GLN A 115 -1.54 4.38 -7.28
C GLN A 115 -1.62 3.77 -8.68
N VAL A 116 -0.79 2.76 -8.98
CA VAL A 116 -0.80 2.08 -10.29
C VAL A 116 -2.14 1.38 -10.53
N GLN A 117 -2.68 0.74 -9.48
CA GLN A 117 -3.99 0.07 -9.56
C GLN A 117 -5.12 1.07 -9.70
N TYR A 118 -5.06 2.20 -8.99
CA TYR A 118 -6.07 3.25 -9.02
C TYR A 118 -6.10 4.01 -10.34
N MET A 119 -4.96 4.17 -11.01
CA MET A 119 -4.91 4.80 -12.34
C MET A 119 -5.83 4.08 -13.34
N GLY A 120 -5.78 2.75 -13.39
CA GLY A 120 -6.64 1.97 -14.29
C GLY A 120 -8.08 1.82 -13.79
N ARG A 121 -8.27 1.48 -12.49
CA ARG A 121 -9.58 1.10 -11.95
C ARG A 121 -10.46 2.29 -11.53
N ILE A 122 -9.86 3.43 -11.22
CA ILE A 122 -10.57 4.63 -10.76
C ILE A 122 -10.42 5.73 -11.79
N LEU A 123 -9.19 6.21 -12.02
CA LEU A 123 -8.95 7.39 -12.87
C LEU A 123 -9.39 7.16 -14.32
N GLY A 124 -9.17 5.96 -14.84
CA GLY A 124 -9.67 5.54 -16.15
C GLY A 124 -11.20 5.46 -16.22
N CYS A 125 -11.86 4.90 -15.20
CA CYS A 125 -13.32 4.78 -15.17
C CYS A 125 -14.05 6.12 -15.05
N ILE A 126 -13.48 7.06 -14.29
CA ILE A 126 -14.05 8.42 -14.16
C ILE A 126 -13.70 9.34 -15.34
N GLY A 127 -12.88 8.88 -16.29
CA GLY A 127 -12.48 9.68 -17.45
C GLY A 127 -11.56 10.85 -17.08
N THR A 128 -10.66 10.66 -16.11
CA THR A 128 -9.71 11.70 -15.70
C THR A 128 -8.86 12.10 -16.89
N GLU A 129 -8.74 13.40 -17.15
CA GLU A 129 -7.89 13.87 -18.23
C GLU A 129 -6.43 13.52 -17.95
N GLY A 130 -5.78 12.86 -18.92
CA GLY A 130 -4.45 12.26 -18.75
C GLY A 130 -3.37 13.24 -18.27
N ARG A 131 -3.51 14.54 -18.56
CA ARG A 131 -2.58 15.59 -18.10
C ARG A 131 -2.52 15.72 -16.57
N TYR A 132 -3.59 15.37 -15.85
CA TYR A 132 -3.67 15.53 -14.40
C TYR A 132 -3.21 14.29 -13.63
N ILE A 133 -3.20 13.12 -14.27
CA ILE A 133 -2.85 11.85 -13.62
C ILE A 133 -1.43 11.89 -13.02
N PRO A 134 -0.38 12.35 -13.74
CA PRO A 134 0.96 12.44 -13.17
C PRO A 134 1.04 13.42 -12.00
N ILE A 135 0.28 14.52 -12.05
CA ILE A 135 0.24 15.54 -10.99
C ILE A 135 -0.38 14.95 -9.71
N MET A 136 -1.48 14.21 -9.83
CA MET A 136 -2.13 13.55 -8.68
C MET A 136 -1.22 12.51 -8.03
N ILE A 137 -0.50 11.72 -8.83
CA ILE A 137 0.50 10.77 -8.34
C ILE A 137 1.63 11.52 -7.63
N ALA A 138 2.17 12.58 -8.23
CA ALA A 138 3.27 13.35 -7.64
C ALA A 138 2.88 13.97 -6.29
N ILE A 139 1.69 14.58 -6.17
CA ILE A 139 1.21 15.18 -4.91
C ILE A 139 1.13 14.13 -3.80
N SER A 140 0.59 12.94 -4.09
CA SER A 140 0.46 11.89 -3.09
C SER A 140 1.81 11.28 -2.69
N VAL A 141 2.77 11.15 -3.62
CA VAL A 141 4.15 10.76 -3.29
C VAL A 141 4.83 11.81 -2.42
N LEU A 142 4.72 13.11 -2.77
CA LEU A 142 5.29 14.20 -1.97
C LEU A 142 4.70 14.23 -0.55
N ASN A 143 3.40 14.02 -0.42
CA ASN A 143 2.75 13.93 0.89
C ASN A 143 3.26 12.72 1.70
N ALA A 144 3.50 11.58 1.06
CA ALA A 144 4.05 10.40 1.73
C ALA A 144 5.46 10.67 2.27
N PHE A 145 6.35 11.26 1.48
CA PHE A 145 7.68 11.67 1.95
C PHE A 145 7.62 12.75 3.03
N GLY A 146 6.72 13.73 2.90
CA GLY A 146 6.50 14.74 3.94
C GLY A 146 6.02 14.13 5.26
N ALA A 147 5.14 13.15 5.21
CA ALA A 147 4.67 12.42 6.38
C ALA A 147 5.79 11.58 7.03
N MET A 148 6.62 10.90 6.24
CA MET A 148 7.80 10.20 6.77
C MET A 148 8.75 11.15 7.48
N LEU A 149 9.03 12.31 6.89
CA LEU A 149 9.90 13.32 7.51
C LEU A 149 9.31 13.81 8.83
N LEU A 150 8.01 14.10 8.86
CA LEU A 150 7.32 14.51 10.08
C LEU A 150 7.42 13.43 11.17
N MET A 151 7.15 12.17 10.82
CA MET A 151 7.25 11.07 11.78
C MET A 151 8.67 10.88 12.31
N ASN A 152 9.68 11.00 11.44
CA ASN A 152 11.08 10.91 11.85
C ASN A 152 11.52 12.05 12.79
N ILE A 153 10.89 13.23 12.69
CA ILE A 153 11.17 14.36 13.60
C ILE A 153 10.47 14.18 14.95
N LEU A 154 9.31 13.51 14.98
CA LEU A 154 8.48 13.37 16.18
C LEU A 154 8.85 12.18 17.06
N LEU A 155 9.49 11.15 16.50
CA LEU A 155 9.87 9.90 17.17
C LEU A 155 11.33 9.90 17.59
#